data_AF-A0A0S8K183-F1
#
_entry.id   AF-A0A0S8K183-F1
#
_cell.length_a   1.000
_cell.length_b   1.000
_cell.length_c   1.000
_cell.angle_alpha   90.00
_cell.angle_beta   90.00
_cell.angle_gamma   90.00
#
_symmetry.space_group_name_H-M   'P 1'
#
loop_
_entity.id
_entity.type
_entity.pdbx_description
1 polymer ?
#
loop_
_entity_poly.entity_id
_entity_poly.type
_entity_poly.pdbx_seq_one_letter_code
_entity_poly.pdbx_strand_id
1 'polypeptide(L)'
;MSAEGLFYCCNREEKVLPGSEVLRFDDYPWNKADSHLIDEEPPFYRWFFSPRPTARHLRIATIPVPFGRLFDGPIRHRLTRLFPNGLDS
;
A
#
# COMPACT_ATOMS: atom_id res chain seq x y z
N MET A 1 22.94 22.42 -2.73
CA MET A 1 22.51 21.21 -2.01
C MET A 1 21.19 20.78 -2.61
N SER A 2 21.14 19.64 -3.28
CA SER A 2 19.86 19.08 -3.74
C SER A 2 19.06 18.63 -2.51
N ALA A 3 17.79 19.00 -2.41
CA ALA A 3 16.94 18.51 -1.33
C ALA A 3 16.78 16.98 -1.48
N GLU A 4 16.97 16.24 -0.39
CA GLU A 4 16.71 14.79 -0.41
C GLU A 4 15.22 14.55 -0.70
N GLY A 5 14.92 13.83 -1.78
CA GLY A 5 13.57 13.41 -2.11
C GLY A 5 13.16 12.21 -1.27
N LEU A 6 12.25 12.39 -0.33
CA LEU A 6 11.63 11.30 0.41
C LEU A 6 10.20 11.08 -0.08
N PHE A 7 9.87 9.84 -0.44
CA PHE A 7 8.54 9.44 -0.85
C PHE A 7 8.03 8.34 0.08
N TYR A 8 6.88 8.61 0.71
CA TYR A 8 6.17 7.62 1.51
C TYR A 8 4.89 7.20 0.80
N CYS A 9 4.61 5.89 0.79
CA CYS A 9 3.34 5.37 0.31
C CYS A 9 2.87 4.19 1.17
N CYS A 10 1.56 3.95 1.15
CA CYS A 10 0.91 2.80 1.78
C CYS A 10 -0.22 2.36 0.87
N ASN A 11 -0.07 1.23 0.19
CA ASN A 11 -1.05 0.74 -0.78
C ASN A 11 -1.15 -0.78 -0.78
N ARG A 12 -2.16 -1.32 -1.46
CA ARG A 12 -2.32 -2.77 -1.64
C ARG A 12 -1.15 -3.33 -2.43
N GLU A 13 -0.70 -4.54 -2.08
CA GLU A 13 0.33 -5.23 -2.86
C GLU A 13 -0.16 -5.60 -4.26
N GLU A 14 -1.43 -5.99 -4.36
CA GLU A 14 -2.11 -6.29 -5.63
C GLU A 14 -3.54 -5.73 -5.62
N LYS A 15 -3.99 -5.20 -6.76
CA LYS A 15 -5.37 -4.77 -6.94
C LYS A 15 -5.84 -5.08 -8.36
N VAL A 16 -6.88 -5.91 -8.46
CA VAL A 16 -7.61 -6.12 -9.71
C VAL A 16 -8.57 -4.94 -9.93
N LEU A 17 -8.43 -4.27 -11.06
CA LEU A 17 -9.30 -3.19 -11.50
C LEU A 17 -10.56 -3.74 -12.19
N PRO A 18 -11.63 -2.94 -12.32
CA PRO A 18 -12.86 -3.39 -12.99
C PRO A 18 -12.66 -3.89 -14.43
N GLY A 19 -11.61 -3.42 -15.12
CA GLY A 19 -11.21 -3.87 -16.46
C GLY A 19 -10.40 -5.16 -16.49
N SER A 20 -10.29 -5.89 -15.37
CA SER A 20 -9.42 -7.07 -15.20
C SER A 20 -7.91 -6.78 -15.25
N GLU A 21 -7.51 -5.52 -15.42
CA GLU A 21 -6.13 -5.09 -15.23
C GLU A 21 -5.70 -5.31 -13.77
N VAL A 22 -4.44 -5.70 -13.57
CA VAL A 22 -3.89 -5.95 -12.23
C VAL A 22 -2.77 -4.96 -11.96
N LEU A 23 -2.94 -4.13 -10.94
CA LEU A 23 -1.87 -3.28 -10.43
C LEU A 23 -1.11 -4.02 -9.34
N ARG A 24 0.22 -4.04 -9.42
CA ARG A 24 1.09 -4.56 -8.36
C ARG A 24 1.99 -3.46 -7.82
N PHE A 25 2.22 -3.49 -6.52
CA PHE A 25 3.06 -2.51 -5.83
C PHE A 25 4.52 -2.58 -6.28
N ASP A 26 5.01 -3.79 -6.56
CA ASP A 26 6.38 -4.02 -7.04
C ASP A 26 6.56 -3.59 -8.51
N ASP A 27 5.47 -3.46 -9.28
CA ASP A 27 5.48 -3.02 -10.68
C ASP A 27 5.48 -1.48 -10.84
N TYR A 28 5.47 -0.72 -9.73
CA TYR A 28 5.61 0.73 -9.80
C TYR A 28 6.97 1.12 -10.37
N PRO A 29 7.11 2.33 -10.95
CA PRO A 29 8.34 2.78 -11.61
C PRO A 29 9.43 3.16 -10.60
N TRP A 30 9.77 2.25 -9.68
CA TRP A 30 10.88 2.38 -8.75
C TRP A 30 12.20 2.46 -9.52
N ASN A 31 13.04 3.42 -9.19
CA ASN A 31 14.40 3.45 -9.73
C ASN A 31 15.25 2.43 -8.97
N LYS A 32 16.11 1.68 -9.67
CA LYS A 32 17.03 0.72 -9.03
C LYS A 32 18.04 1.39 -8.08
N ALA A 33 18.27 2.68 -8.25
CA ALA A 33 19.12 3.50 -7.39
C ALA A 33 18.35 4.13 -6.22
N ASP A 34 17.02 3.94 -6.14
CA ASP A 34 16.25 4.32 -4.97
C ASP A 34 16.68 3.49 -3.75
N SER A 35 16.58 4.08 -2.56
CA SER A 35 16.86 3.40 -1.30
C SER A 35 15.58 3.29 -0.48
N HIS A 36 15.04 2.06 -0.36
CA HIS A 36 13.87 1.77 0.46
C HIS A 36 14.29 1.68 1.93
N LEU A 37 13.96 2.71 2.72
CA LEU A 37 14.30 2.83 4.13
C LEU A 37 13.33 2.03 5.02
N ILE A 38 12.06 1.93 4.59
CA ILE A 38 11.03 1.08 5.19
C ILE A 38 10.34 0.37 4.04
N ASP A 39 10.13 -0.93 4.15
CA ASP A 39 9.40 -1.73 3.16
C ASP A 39 8.79 -2.97 3.82
N GLU A 40 7.61 -2.82 4.41
CA GLU A 40 6.98 -3.87 5.22
C GLU A 40 5.45 -3.83 5.17
N GLU A 41 4.79 -4.76 5.85
CA GLU A 41 3.34 -4.70 6.08
C GLU A 41 3.06 -3.74 7.25
N PRO A 42 2.15 -2.75 7.11
CA PRO A 42 1.89 -1.79 8.16
C PRO A 42 1.20 -2.46 9.38
N PRO A 43 1.66 -2.17 10.62
CA PRO A 43 1.18 -2.87 11.82
C PRO A 43 -0.30 -2.65 12.15
N PHE A 44 -0.87 -1.50 11.76
CA PHE A 44 -2.20 -1.08 12.19
C PHE A 44 -3.21 -0.94 11.05
N TYR A 45 -2.78 -0.99 9.79
CA TYR A 45 -3.61 -0.63 8.65
C TYR A 45 -4.14 -1.88 7.91
N ARG A 46 -5.02 -2.63 8.59
CA ARG A 46 -5.61 -3.87 8.07
C ARG A 46 -7.14 -3.80 7.86
N TRP A 47 -7.78 -2.76 8.36
CA TRP A 47 -9.24 -2.61 8.31
C TRP A 47 -9.67 -1.14 8.19
N PHE A 48 -10.93 -0.94 7.79
CA PHE A 48 -11.55 0.38 7.63
C PHE A 48 -13.04 0.32 8.00
N PHE A 49 -13.63 1.48 8.29
CA PHE A 49 -15.07 1.60 8.49
C PHE A 49 -15.79 1.89 7.16
N SER A 50 -16.83 1.13 6.85
CA SER A 50 -17.69 1.38 5.69
C SER A 50 -19.14 0.94 5.94
N PRO A 51 -20.13 1.75 5.54
CA PRO A 51 -21.53 1.36 5.57
C PRO A 51 -21.87 0.34 4.46
N ARG A 52 -21.02 0.20 3.43
CA ARG A 52 -21.28 -0.73 2.34
C ARG A 52 -21.10 -2.18 2.81
N PRO A 53 -22.04 -3.08 2.50
CA PRO A 53 -21.84 -4.50 2.76
C PRO A 53 -20.74 -5.02 1.83
N THR A 54 -19.70 -5.61 2.39
CA THR A 54 -18.69 -6.36 1.62
C THR A 54 -18.59 -7.76 2.19
N ALA A 55 -18.05 -8.71 1.42
CA ALA A 55 -17.89 -10.09 1.89
C ALA A 55 -16.95 -10.20 3.12
N ARG A 56 -16.04 -9.24 3.32
CA ARG A 56 -14.98 -9.28 4.33
C ARG A 56 -15.30 -8.43 5.56
N HIS A 57 -16.15 -8.95 6.43
CA HIS A 57 -16.47 -8.33 7.72
C HIS A 57 -15.34 -8.53 8.72
N LEU A 58 -14.97 -7.46 9.43
CA LEU A 58 -14.10 -7.57 10.60
C LEU A 58 -14.85 -8.32 11.71
N ARG A 59 -14.23 -9.33 12.29
CA ARG A 59 -14.78 -10.10 13.41
C ARG A 59 -13.80 -10.09 14.58
N ILE A 60 -14.32 -9.86 15.78
CA ILE A 60 -13.57 -10.03 17.02
C ILE A 60 -14.15 -11.26 17.71
N ALA A 61 -13.32 -12.30 17.87
CA ALA A 61 -13.77 -13.66 18.15
C ALA A 61 -14.82 -14.12 17.13
N THR A 62 -16.10 -14.19 17.51
CA THR A 62 -17.21 -14.57 16.63
C THR A 62 -18.15 -13.42 16.29
N ILE A 63 -17.99 -12.25 16.92
CA ILE A 63 -18.89 -11.10 16.79
C ILE A 63 -18.47 -10.24 15.59
N PRO A 64 -19.36 -10.00 14.60
CA PRO A 64 -19.07 -9.06 13.53
C PRO A 64 -19.05 -7.62 14.07
N VAL A 65 -17.99 -6.89 13.77
CA VAL A 65 -17.87 -5.47 14.14
C VAL A 65 -18.76 -4.65 13.21
N PRO A 66 -19.73 -3.86 13.73
CA PRO A 66 -20.56 -2.99 12.90
C PRO A 66 -19.70 -2.08 12.02
N PHE A 67 -19.99 -2.06 10.72
CA PHE A 67 -19.28 -1.28 9.70
C PHE A 67 -17.77 -1.57 9.56
N GLY A 68 -17.18 -2.44 10.37
CA GLY A 68 -15.78 -2.84 10.27
C GLY A 68 -15.57 -3.77 9.08
N ARG A 69 -14.66 -3.41 8.18
CA ARG A 69 -14.31 -4.19 6.99
C ARG A 69 -12.80 -4.40 6.94
N LEU A 70 -12.39 -5.59 6.50
CA LEU A 70 -10.98 -5.84 6.19
C LEU A 70 -10.64 -5.28 4.82
N PHE A 71 -9.40 -4.83 4.65
CA PHE A 71 -8.91 -4.52 3.31
C PHE A 71 -8.90 -5.75 2.41
N ASP A 72 -9.00 -5.49 1.12
CA ASP A 72 -9.01 -6.52 0.10
C ASP A 72 -7.57 -6.81 -0.33
N GLY A 73 -6.92 -7.68 0.45
CA GLY A 73 -5.55 -8.15 0.21
C GLY A 73 -4.54 -7.58 1.21
N PRO A 74 -3.28 -8.05 1.14
CA PRO A 74 -2.18 -7.47 1.92
C PRO A 74 -1.91 -6.02 1.47
N ILE A 75 -1.43 -5.23 2.42
CA ILE A 75 -1.03 -3.85 2.21
C ILE A 75 0.46 -3.77 2.50
N ARG A 76 1.17 -2.94 1.73
CA ARG A 76 2.56 -2.61 1.95
C ARG A 76 2.70 -1.13 2.12
N HIS A 77 3.52 -0.71 3.07
CA HIS A 77 3.97 0.66 3.16
C HIS A 77 5.47 0.74 2.93
N ARG A 78 5.88 1.78 2.21
CA ARG A 78 7.26 1.97 1.80
C ARG A 78 7.65 3.42 1.99
N LEU A 79 8.76 3.65 2.67
CA LEU A 79 9.46 4.93 2.71
C LEU A 79 10.71 4.79 1.85
N THR A 80 10.76 5.55 0.76
CA THR A 80 11.86 5.51 -0.20
C THR A 80 12.57 6.85 -0.24
N ARG A 81 13.90 6.82 -0.11
CA ARG A 81 14.75 7.91 -0.57
C ARG A 81 14.93 7.77 -2.07
N LEU A 82 14.39 8.74 -2.81
CA LEU A 82 14.42 8.77 -4.26
C LEU A 82 15.81 9.14 -4.75
N PHE A 83 16.26 8.45 -5.80
CA PHE A 83 17.41 8.88 -6.57
C PHE A 83 17.09 10.23 -7.25
N PRO A 84 18.00 11.22 -7.23
CA PRO A 84 17.74 12.51 -7.85
C PRO A 84 17.48 12.35 -9.35
N ASN A 85 16.32 12.79 -9.83
CA ASN A 85 16.03 12.84 -11.26
C ASN A 85 17.06 13.74 -11.96
N GLY A 86 17.81 13.20 -12.93
CA GLY A 86 18.77 13.95 -13.74
C GLY A 86 20.24 13.54 -13.61
N LEU A 87 20.56 12.44 -12.92
CA LEU A 87 21.90 11.85 -12.86
C LEU A 87 22.04 10.56 -13.69
N ASP A 88 21.04 10.27 -14.52
CA ASP A 88 20.99 9.10 -15.41
C ASP A 88 21.73 9.35 -16.75
N SER A 89 22.76 10.22 -16.75
CA SER A 89 23.56 10.57 -17.94
C SER A 89 24.84 9.75 -18.06
#